data_AF-A0A6J2E0K0-F1
#
_entry.id   AF-A0A6J2E0K0-F1
#
_cell.length_a   1.000
_cell.length_b   1.000
_cell.length_c   1.000
_cell.angle_alpha   90.00
_cell.angle_beta   90.00
_cell.angle_gamma   90.00
#
_symmetry.space_group_name_H-M   'P 1'
#
loop_
_entity.id
_entity.type
_entity.pdbx_description
1 polymer ?
#
loop_
_entity_poly.entity_id
_entity_poly.type
_entity_poly.pdbx_seq_one_letter_code
_entity_poly.pdbx_strand_id
1 'polypeptide(L)'
;MGTSSIFLCILFLCLTTPPPPARGRLRCYTCGFAKPCYPVPTECQDDEACGISTGTSEQNEIIERKGCLPRAQCLLQGRATYWSRSYALRHHCCEQDLCNTAPTLRPLPSPLLTALLLLGASFTWGGPLLRWLQAGLQPSTQGSAPIITALQTPASEICPRT
;
A
#
# COMPACT_ATOMS: atom_id res chain seq x y z
N MET A 1 -42.20 0.03 46.95
CA MET A 1 -40.88 0.64 47.23
C MET A 1 -39.85 0.49 46.09
N GLY A 2 -40.06 -0.32 45.04
CA GLY A 2 -39.06 -0.53 43.99
C GLY A 2 -38.90 0.60 42.95
N THR A 3 -40.00 1.23 42.52
CA THR A 3 -39.99 2.22 41.42
C THR A 3 -39.13 3.44 41.72
N SER A 4 -39.23 4.01 42.92
CA SER A 4 -38.44 5.19 43.33
C SER A 4 -36.93 4.93 43.26
N SER A 5 -36.47 3.73 43.63
CA SER A 5 -35.05 3.34 43.53
C SER A 5 -34.59 3.29 42.07
N ILE A 6 -35.41 2.73 41.18
CA ILE A 6 -35.12 2.65 39.74
C ILE A 6 -35.02 4.05 39.12
N PHE A 7 -35.96 4.96 39.46
CA PHE A 7 -35.91 6.35 39.00
C PHE A 7 -34.64 7.07 39.49
N LEU A 8 -34.27 6.90 40.76
CA LEU A 8 -33.04 7.48 41.31
C LEU A 8 -31.77 6.92 40.62
N CYS A 9 -31.71 5.62 40.34
CA CYS A 9 -30.62 5.01 39.60
C CYS A 9 -30.49 5.54 38.17
N ILE A 10 -31.61 5.67 37.43
CA ILE A 10 -31.61 6.23 36.07
C ILE A 10 -31.16 7.69 36.09
N LEU A 11 -31.65 8.48 37.06
CA LEU A 11 -31.24 9.88 37.22
C LEU A 11 -29.73 9.99 37.47
N PHE A 12 -29.20 9.17 38.40
CA PHE A 12 -27.76 9.14 38.69
C PHE A 12 -26.93 8.77 37.46
N LEU A 13 -27.31 7.71 36.74
CA LEU A 13 -26.62 7.27 35.53
C LEU A 13 -26.58 8.36 34.44
N CYS A 14 -27.69 9.08 34.24
CA CYS A 14 -27.73 10.21 33.31
C CYS A 14 -26.87 11.39 33.76
N LEU A 15 -26.80 11.70 35.07
CA LEU A 15 -25.98 12.80 35.59
C LEU A 15 -24.48 12.49 35.60
N THR A 16 -24.07 11.21 35.73
CA THR A 16 -22.65 10.82 35.76
C THR A 16 -22.07 10.48 34.39
N THR A 17 -22.89 10.35 33.34
CA THR A 17 -22.40 10.05 31.99
C THR A 17 -21.93 11.34 31.33
N PRO A 18 -20.62 11.51 31.03
CA PRO A 18 -20.17 12.67 30.26
C PRO A 18 -20.81 12.64 28.87
N PRO A 19 -21.13 13.81 28.27
CA PRO A 19 -21.62 13.83 26.90
C PRO A 19 -20.60 13.15 25.98
N PRO A 20 -21.05 12.42 24.93
CA PRO A 20 -20.12 11.86 23.96
C PRO A 20 -19.23 12.98 23.42
N PRO A 21 -17.92 12.72 23.19
CA PRO A 21 -17.03 13.75 22.69
C PRO A 21 -17.63 14.31 21.40
N ALA A 22 -17.87 15.63 21.39
CA ALA A 22 -18.31 16.33 20.19
C ALA A 22 -17.24 16.10 19.12
N ARG A 23 -17.52 15.18 18.19
CA ARG A 23 -16.61 14.86 17.10
C ARG A 23 -16.52 16.12 16.26
N GLY A 24 -15.39 16.82 16.36
CA GLY A 24 -15.18 18.08 15.64
C GLY A 24 -15.48 17.86 14.16
N ARG A 25 -16.21 18.80 13.55
CA ARG A 25 -16.58 18.67 12.14
C ARG A 25 -15.33 18.63 11.28
N LEU A 26 -15.24 17.57 10.47
CA LEU A 26 -14.10 17.26 9.64
C LEU A 26 -13.77 18.44 8.72
N ARG A 27 -12.52 18.89 8.71
CA ARG A 27 -12.04 19.95 7.82
C ARG A 27 -11.37 19.33 6.60
N CYS A 28 -11.68 19.80 5.40
CA CYS A 28 -11.10 19.31 4.15
C CYS A 28 -10.70 20.47 3.24
N TYR A 29 -9.73 20.27 2.37
CA TYR A 29 -9.44 21.24 1.31
C TYR A 29 -10.49 21.18 0.21
N THR A 30 -11.04 22.34 -0.19
CA THR A 30 -11.97 22.50 -1.31
C THR A 30 -11.34 23.27 -2.46
N CYS A 31 -11.61 22.84 -3.70
CA CYS A 31 -11.34 23.60 -4.93
C CYS A 31 -12.15 23.03 -6.10
N GLY A 32 -12.51 23.86 -7.08
CA GLY A 32 -13.20 23.44 -8.30
C GLY A 32 -12.30 22.79 -9.36
N PHE A 33 -12.88 22.49 -10.53
CA PHE A 33 -12.15 21.93 -11.68
C PHE A 33 -11.25 22.94 -12.43
N ALA A 34 -11.38 24.24 -12.12
CA ALA A 34 -10.54 25.29 -12.69
C ALA A 34 -9.08 25.11 -12.24
N LYS A 35 -8.14 25.27 -13.17
CA LYS A 35 -6.69 25.21 -12.89
C LYS A 35 -6.11 26.63 -12.89
N PRO A 36 -5.19 26.94 -11.96
CA PRO A 36 -4.74 26.11 -10.84
C PRO A 36 -5.81 25.94 -9.74
N CYS A 37 -5.87 24.75 -9.13
CA CYS A 37 -6.66 24.52 -7.93
C CYS A 37 -5.96 25.19 -6.74
N TYR A 38 -6.57 26.23 -6.18
CA TYR A 38 -6.17 26.83 -4.90
C TYR A 38 -7.01 26.22 -3.78
N PRO A 39 -6.46 25.31 -2.95
CA PRO A 39 -7.22 24.59 -1.95
C PRO A 39 -7.55 25.45 -0.73
N VAL A 40 -8.83 25.54 -0.35
CA VAL A 40 -9.31 26.29 0.83
C VAL A 40 -9.80 25.33 1.92
N PRO A 41 -9.31 25.41 3.17
CA PRO A 41 -9.85 24.63 4.28
C PRO A 41 -11.34 24.96 4.51
N THR A 42 -12.19 23.94 4.46
CA THR A 42 -13.65 24.04 4.63
C THR A 42 -14.12 22.96 5.60
N GLU A 43 -15.14 23.28 6.40
CA GLU A 43 -15.73 22.36 7.37
C GLU A 43 -16.89 21.58 6.72
N CYS A 44 -16.88 20.25 6.87
CA CYS A 44 -17.83 19.33 6.25
C CYS A 44 -18.99 18.96 7.19
N GLN A 45 -20.03 18.34 6.62
CA GLN A 45 -21.13 17.75 7.39
C GLN A 45 -20.74 16.39 7.98
N ASP A 46 -21.52 15.92 8.95
CA ASP A 46 -21.18 14.75 9.76
C ASP A 46 -21.06 13.44 8.95
N ASP A 47 -21.84 13.30 7.87
CA ASP A 47 -21.84 12.15 6.93
C ASP A 47 -20.89 12.29 5.72
N GLU A 48 -20.04 13.32 5.71
CA GLU A 48 -19.06 13.56 4.65
C GLU A 48 -17.64 13.09 5.04
N ALA A 49 -16.83 12.85 4.01
CA ALA A 49 -15.41 12.58 4.09
C ALA A 49 -14.64 13.56 3.18
N CYS A 50 -13.36 13.78 3.45
CA CYS A 50 -12.52 14.53 2.52
C CYS A 50 -12.31 13.68 1.26
N GLY A 51 -12.38 14.29 0.08
CA GLY A 51 -12.07 13.58 -1.14
C GLY A 51 -11.44 14.41 -2.24
N ILE A 52 -10.89 13.67 -3.20
CA ILE A 52 -10.35 14.14 -4.46
C ILE A 52 -11.18 13.45 -5.55
N SER A 53 -11.74 14.22 -6.48
CA SER A 53 -12.50 13.68 -7.62
C SER A 53 -11.75 13.94 -8.92
N THR A 54 -11.23 12.88 -9.54
CA THR A 54 -10.55 12.95 -10.84
C THR A 54 -11.56 12.59 -11.94
N GLY A 55 -11.74 13.48 -12.92
CA GLY A 55 -12.62 13.27 -14.06
C GLY A 55 -11.84 13.04 -15.35
N THR A 56 -12.27 12.07 -16.15
CA THR A 56 -11.73 11.79 -17.50
C THR A 56 -12.82 11.96 -18.56
N SER A 57 -12.54 12.69 -19.64
CA SER A 57 -13.43 12.81 -20.81
C SER A 57 -13.16 11.75 -21.87
N GLU A 58 -14.03 11.64 -22.87
CA GLU A 58 -13.83 10.78 -24.05
C GLU A 58 -12.57 11.15 -24.85
N GLN A 59 -12.18 12.43 -24.83
CA GLN A 59 -10.92 12.91 -25.44
C GLN A 59 -9.70 12.72 -24.51
N ASN A 60 -9.85 11.95 -23.42
CA ASN A 60 -8.82 11.67 -22.42
C ASN A 60 -8.25 12.92 -21.72
N GLU A 61 -9.01 14.03 -21.71
CA GLU A 61 -8.69 15.19 -20.88
C GLU A 61 -8.96 14.87 -19.41
N ILE A 62 -8.10 15.37 -18.51
CA ILE A 62 -8.19 15.07 -17.07
C ILE A 62 -8.36 16.35 -16.23
N ILE A 63 -9.49 16.38 -15.52
CA ILE A 63 -9.85 17.39 -14.53
C ILE A 63 -9.76 16.81 -13.11
N GLU A 64 -9.54 17.67 -12.12
CA GLU A 64 -9.51 17.27 -10.71
C GLU A 64 -10.21 18.36 -9.88
N ARG A 65 -10.95 17.96 -8.84
CA ARG A 65 -11.49 18.84 -7.80
C ARG A 65 -11.27 18.23 -6.43
N LYS A 66 -11.29 19.05 -5.38
CA LYS A 66 -11.18 18.63 -3.98
C LYS A 66 -12.39 19.13 -3.18
N GLY A 67 -12.80 18.40 -2.16
CA GLY A 67 -13.78 18.90 -1.19
C GLY A 67 -14.36 17.83 -0.27
N CYS A 68 -15.42 18.20 0.44
CA CYS A 68 -16.28 17.26 1.15
C CYS A 68 -17.08 16.43 0.13
N LEU A 69 -17.17 15.11 0.33
CA LEU A 69 -18.09 14.23 -0.39
C LEU A 69 -18.87 13.37 0.61
N PRO A 70 -20.18 13.12 0.38
CA PRO A 70 -20.92 12.13 1.17
C PRO A 70 -20.23 10.77 1.12
N ARG A 71 -20.04 10.11 2.27
CA ARG A 71 -19.30 8.82 2.36
C ARG A 71 -19.78 7.78 1.35
N ALA A 72 -21.10 7.71 1.11
CA ALA A 72 -21.71 6.80 0.14
C ALA A 72 -21.23 7.02 -1.31
N GLN A 73 -20.79 8.23 -1.69
CA GLN A 73 -20.29 8.52 -3.04
C GLN A 73 -18.83 8.09 -3.26
N CYS A 74 -18.05 7.88 -2.19
CA CYS A 74 -16.63 7.54 -2.29
C CYS A 74 -16.35 6.21 -3.00
N LEU A 75 -17.32 5.29 -3.01
CA LEU A 75 -17.23 3.98 -3.70
C LEU A 75 -17.92 3.96 -5.06
N LEU A 76 -18.64 5.04 -5.42
CA LEU A 76 -19.43 5.12 -6.65
C LEU A 76 -18.65 5.83 -7.76
N GLN A 77 -19.05 5.60 -9.01
CA GLN A 77 -18.55 6.37 -10.14
C GLN A 77 -19.47 7.57 -10.40
N GLY A 78 -18.90 8.78 -10.41
CA GLY A 78 -19.65 10.01 -10.62
C GLY A 78 -19.66 10.45 -12.08
N ARG A 79 -20.43 11.50 -12.36
CA ARG A 79 -20.37 12.27 -13.62
C ARG A 79 -20.38 13.76 -13.31
N ALA A 80 -19.70 14.54 -14.14
CA ALA A 80 -19.80 16.00 -14.13
C ALA A 80 -19.69 16.56 -15.54
N THR A 81 -20.33 17.69 -15.77
CA THR A 81 -20.17 18.50 -16.97
C THR A 81 -19.32 19.72 -16.64
N TYR A 82 -18.29 19.99 -17.43
CA TYR A 82 -17.41 21.15 -17.29
C TYR A 82 -17.03 21.64 -18.68
N TRP A 83 -17.15 22.95 -18.95
CA TRP A 83 -16.88 23.54 -20.28
C TRP A 83 -17.56 22.77 -21.44
N SER A 84 -18.84 22.45 -21.26
CA SER A 84 -19.67 21.68 -22.22
C SER A 84 -19.16 20.27 -22.56
N ARG A 85 -18.16 19.75 -21.83
CA ARG A 85 -17.69 18.36 -21.92
C ARG A 85 -18.17 17.54 -20.73
N SER A 86 -18.46 16.26 -20.97
CA SER A 86 -18.82 15.29 -19.93
C SER A 86 -17.59 14.51 -19.47
N TYR A 87 -17.46 14.32 -18.15
CA TYR A 87 -16.36 13.59 -17.52
C TYR A 87 -16.91 12.49 -16.62
N ALA A 88 -16.35 11.28 -16.73
CA ALA A 88 -16.56 10.21 -15.77
C ALA A 88 -15.65 10.45 -14.56
N LEU A 89 -16.23 10.61 -13.36
CA LEU A 89 -15.49 10.89 -12.13
C LEU A 89 -15.16 9.60 -11.38
N ARG A 90 -13.93 9.53 -10.87
CA ARG A 90 -13.52 8.60 -9.80
C ARG A 90 -13.21 9.40 -8.55
N HIS A 91 -13.55 8.85 -7.39
CA HIS A 91 -13.37 9.48 -6.09
C HIS A 91 -12.31 8.72 -5.28
N HIS A 92 -11.47 9.46 -4.58
CA HIS A 92 -10.58 8.93 -3.55
C HIS A 92 -10.86 9.71 -2.27
N CYS A 93 -11.20 9.02 -1.19
CA CYS A 93 -11.64 9.62 0.07
C CYS A 93 -10.78 9.20 1.26
N CYS A 94 -10.73 10.06 2.28
CA CYS A 94 -10.06 9.85 3.55
C CYS A 94 -10.82 10.60 4.67
N GLU A 95 -10.62 10.19 5.92
CA GLU A 95 -11.47 10.61 7.06
C GLU A 95 -10.75 11.44 8.13
N GLN A 96 -9.49 11.80 7.89
CA GLN A 96 -8.68 12.61 8.80
C GLN A 96 -8.72 14.09 8.39
N ASP A 97 -8.59 15.00 9.35
CA ASP A 97 -8.57 16.44 9.06
C ASP A 97 -7.51 16.79 8.01
N LEU A 98 -7.96 17.52 6.99
CA LEU A 98 -7.21 18.04 5.85
C LEU A 98 -6.49 16.96 5.03
N CYS A 99 -6.82 15.67 5.17
CA CYS A 99 -6.08 14.55 4.56
C CYS A 99 -5.98 14.58 3.03
N ASN A 100 -6.82 15.37 2.34
CA ASN A 100 -6.78 15.53 0.89
C ASN A 100 -5.74 16.56 0.38
N THR A 101 -4.73 16.91 1.20
CA THR A 101 -3.60 17.81 0.87
C THR A 101 -2.86 17.40 -0.41
N ALA A 102 -2.64 16.09 -0.61
CA ALA A 102 -1.77 15.60 -1.67
C ALA A 102 -2.29 16.05 -3.05
N PRO A 103 -1.45 16.66 -3.91
CA PRO A 103 -1.64 16.54 -5.34
C PRO A 103 -1.66 15.04 -5.66
N THR A 104 -2.57 14.60 -6.53
CA THR A 104 -2.57 13.21 -6.99
C THR A 104 -1.35 12.99 -7.89
N LEU A 105 -0.18 12.81 -7.26
CA LEU A 105 1.03 12.34 -7.90
C LEU A 105 0.69 11.02 -8.55
N ARG A 106 0.48 11.05 -9.87
CA ARG A 106 0.37 9.83 -10.66
C ARG A 106 1.56 8.96 -10.26
N PRO A 107 1.36 7.67 -9.91
CA PRO A 107 2.47 6.76 -9.79
C PRO A 107 3.26 6.84 -11.10
N LEU A 108 4.46 7.44 -11.05
CA LEU A 108 5.33 7.48 -12.21
C LEU A 108 5.64 6.01 -12.50
N PRO A 109 5.25 5.45 -13.66
CA PRO A 109 5.73 4.13 -14.03
C PRO A 109 7.24 4.28 -14.14
N SER A 110 7.96 3.79 -13.15
CA SER A 110 9.42 3.88 -13.06
C SER A 110 10.00 2.50 -13.36
N PRO A 111 10.04 2.09 -14.65
CA PRO A 111 10.72 0.87 -15.04
C PRO A 111 12.22 0.95 -14.71
N LEU A 112 12.75 2.18 -14.54
CA LEU A 112 14.10 2.46 -14.09
C LEU A 112 14.36 1.94 -12.67
N LEU A 113 13.40 2.06 -11.75
CA LEU A 113 13.58 1.57 -10.36
C LEU A 113 13.63 0.04 -10.33
N THR A 114 12.74 -0.63 -11.06
CA THR A 114 12.75 -2.09 -11.21
C THR A 114 13.99 -2.59 -11.97
N ALA A 115 14.42 -1.87 -13.02
CA ALA A 115 15.65 -2.22 -13.74
C ALA A 115 16.89 -2.11 -12.84
N LEU A 116 17.00 -1.05 -12.02
CA LEU A 116 18.14 -0.85 -11.11
C LEU A 116 18.22 -1.96 -10.04
N LEU A 117 17.08 -2.41 -9.51
CA LEU A 117 17.00 -3.53 -8.57
C LEU A 117 17.39 -4.87 -9.21
N LEU A 118 16.96 -5.12 -10.45
CA LEU A 118 17.33 -6.33 -11.20
C LEU A 118 18.84 -6.36 -11.55
N LEU A 119 19.41 -5.21 -11.93
CA LEU A 119 20.85 -5.07 -12.13
C LEU A 119 21.63 -5.34 -10.83
N GLY A 120 21.21 -4.76 -9.70
CA GLY A 120 21.81 -5.02 -8.39
C GLY A 120 21.80 -6.50 -7.99
N ALA A 121 20.70 -7.22 -8.22
CA ALA A 121 20.58 -8.65 -7.93
C ALA A 121 21.48 -9.53 -8.82
N SER A 122 21.81 -9.09 -10.04
CA SER A 122 22.70 -9.85 -10.93
C SER A 122 24.16 -9.89 -10.44
N PHE A 123 24.61 -8.87 -9.69
CA PHE A 123 25.96 -8.83 -9.12
C PHE A 123 26.18 -9.77 -7.94
N THR A 124 25.13 -10.18 -7.21
CA THR A 124 25.26 -11.14 -6.10
C THR A 124 25.20 -12.61 -6.56
N TRP A 125 24.69 -12.89 -7.77
CA TRP A 125 24.58 -14.25 -8.33
C TRP A 125 25.39 -14.49 -9.63
N GLY A 126 26.16 -13.51 -10.12
CA GLY A 126 27.02 -13.68 -11.30
C GLY A 126 28.30 -14.51 -11.07
N GLY A 127 28.72 -14.69 -9.81
CA GLY A 127 29.95 -15.42 -9.44
C GLY A 127 29.97 -16.91 -9.83
N PRO A 128 28.93 -17.71 -9.57
CA PRO A 128 28.91 -19.13 -9.91
C PRO A 128 28.91 -19.41 -11.42
N LEU A 129 28.29 -18.56 -12.24
CA LEU A 129 28.10 -18.84 -13.67
C LEU A 129 29.40 -18.72 -14.48
N LEU A 130 30.24 -17.72 -14.17
CA LEU A 130 31.59 -17.62 -14.75
C LEU A 130 32.45 -18.85 -14.40
N ARG A 131 32.30 -19.37 -13.18
CA ARG A 131 33.07 -20.52 -12.69
C ARG A 131 32.73 -21.83 -13.41
N TRP A 132 31.48 -21.97 -13.88
CA TRP A 132 31.05 -23.10 -14.72
C TRP A 132 31.56 -23.00 -16.16
N LEU A 133 31.53 -21.81 -16.77
CA LEU A 133 32.02 -21.62 -18.14
C LEU A 133 33.52 -21.95 -18.27
N GLN A 134 34.31 -21.63 -17.24
CA GLN A 134 35.75 -21.90 -17.26
C GLN A 134 36.11 -23.38 -17.01
N ALA A 135 35.17 -24.20 -16.50
CA ALA A 135 35.35 -25.64 -16.33
C ALA A 135 35.11 -26.45 -17.63
N GLY A 136 34.46 -25.87 -18.64
CA GLY A 136 34.12 -26.55 -19.89
C GLY A 136 35.23 -26.61 -20.95
N LEU A 137 36.42 -26.05 -20.69
CA LEU A 137 37.49 -25.84 -21.68
C LEU A 137 38.73 -26.74 -21.49
N GLN A 138 38.72 -27.67 -20.54
CA GLN A 138 39.86 -28.56 -20.27
C GLN A 138 39.83 -29.79 -21.23
N PRO A 139 40.81 -29.99 -22.12
CA PRO A 139 40.81 -31.13 -23.05
C PRO A 139 41.15 -32.46 -22.35
N SER A 140 40.54 -33.54 -22.83
CA SER A 140 40.77 -34.90 -22.36
C SER A 140 42.11 -35.48 -22.84
N THR A 141 42.90 -36.05 -21.92
CA THR A 141 43.94 -37.03 -22.24
C THR A 141 43.74 -38.30 -21.39
N GLN A 142 43.64 -39.45 -22.06
CA GLN A 142 43.48 -40.77 -21.44
C GLN A 142 44.83 -41.32 -20.96
N GLY A 143 44.82 -42.24 -19.98
CA GLY A 143 46.05 -42.93 -19.56
C GLY A 143 45.90 -43.98 -18.44
N SER A 144 45.46 -45.18 -18.81
CA SER A 144 45.91 -46.49 -18.26
C SER A 144 45.81 -46.81 -16.75
N ALA A 145 45.07 -47.88 -16.42
CA ALA A 145 45.19 -48.63 -15.15
C ALA A 145 46.39 -49.62 -15.18
N PRO A 146 46.78 -50.27 -14.06
CA PRO A 146 46.13 -51.55 -13.71
C PRO A 146 45.94 -51.82 -12.18
N ILE A 147 45.40 -53.01 -11.90
CA ILE A 147 44.87 -53.54 -10.62
C ILE A 147 45.95 -54.25 -9.78
N ILE A 148 45.90 -54.15 -8.43
CA ILE A 148 46.32 -55.22 -7.50
C ILE A 148 45.34 -55.34 -6.31
N THR A 149 45.08 -56.58 -5.89
CA THR A 149 44.16 -56.99 -4.80
C THR A 149 44.94 -57.53 -3.58
N ALA A 150 44.58 -57.11 -2.36
CA ALA A 150 44.79 -57.82 -1.09
C ALA A 150 43.87 -57.17 -0.02
N LEU A 151 42.78 -57.78 0.46
CA LEU A 151 42.64 -58.87 1.45
C LEU A 151 43.06 -58.51 2.90
N GLN A 152 42.13 -58.80 3.84
CA GLN A 152 42.31 -59.18 5.26
C GLN A 152 41.78 -58.21 6.37
N THR A 153 40.77 -58.70 7.09
CA THR A 153 40.18 -58.23 8.38
C THR A 153 40.87 -58.92 9.59
N PRO A 154 40.46 -58.83 10.88
CA PRO A 154 39.42 -58.03 11.60
C PRO A 154 39.90 -57.40 12.97
N ALA A 155 38.94 -56.90 13.79
CA ALA A 155 38.99 -56.63 15.26
C ALA A 155 39.90 -55.45 15.74
N SER A 156 39.51 -54.47 16.56
CA SER A 156 39.24 -54.48 18.03
C SER A 156 39.53 -53.02 18.53
N GLU A 157 39.00 -52.40 19.60
CA GLU A 157 37.75 -52.48 20.40
C GLU A 157 37.71 -51.27 21.40
N ILE A 158 36.71 -51.17 22.30
CA ILE A 158 36.68 -50.41 23.57
C ILE A 158 36.72 -48.85 23.54
N CYS A 159 35.51 -48.28 23.72
CA CYS A 159 35.08 -47.20 24.65
C CYS A 159 35.61 -45.74 24.63
N PRO A 160 34.75 -44.76 25.02
CA PRO A 160 35.09 -43.34 25.14
C PRO A 160 35.40 -42.89 26.59
N ARG A 161 35.83 -41.64 26.75
CA ARG A 161 35.61 -40.85 27.98
C ARG A 161 35.21 -39.43 27.66
N THR A 162 34.26 -38.93 28.47
CA THR A 162 33.86 -37.53 28.65
C THR A 162 35.02 -36.64 29.06
#